data_AF-A0A1G7JIH2-F1
#
_entry.id   AF-A0A1G7JIH2-F1
#
_cell.length_a   1.000
_cell.length_b   1.000
_cell.length_c   1.000
_cell.angle_alpha   90.00
_cell.angle_beta   90.00
_cell.angle_gamma   90.00
#
_symmetry.space_group_name_H-M   'P 1'
#
loop_
_entity.id
_entity.type
_entity.pdbx_description
1 polymer ?
#
loop_
_entity_poly.entity_id
_entity_poly.type
_entity_poly.pdbx_seq_one_letter_code
_entity_poly.pdbx_strand_id
1 'polypeptide(L)'
;MPTILKKTILFIFITILSACEQRAEIENPNKIFTDSEVKELNWMVSEFDSILASEYKAGSVEENYKNYLKDTENYTIPILNGMDKLGVQVMDLSVFPKIWWRYDKSLGNSGKYNIDAESEYLVYLKHIGESTDFIENYADKFSSAHDINPSVASEFSYRIKDVDLSDKNYRLIFAIHYLTLFNR
;
A
#
# COMPACT_ATOMS: atom_id res chain seq x y z
N MET A 1 33.07 -38.93 -47.47
CA MET A 1 34.02 -37.90 -46.99
C MET A 1 33.72 -36.61 -47.74
N PRO A 2 33.75 -35.40 -47.17
CA PRO A 2 34.18 -34.99 -45.82
C PRO A 2 33.04 -34.37 -44.96
N THR A 3 33.27 -34.43 -43.67
CA THR A 3 32.73 -33.62 -42.57
C THR A 3 33.01 -32.13 -42.74
N ILE A 4 32.17 -31.27 -42.14
CA ILE A 4 32.34 -29.86 -41.69
C ILE A 4 30.93 -29.25 -41.88
N LEU A 5 30.12 -28.96 -40.87
CA LEU A 5 30.40 -28.03 -39.79
C LEU A 5 29.40 -28.30 -38.64
N LYS A 6 29.87 -28.98 -37.59
CA LYS A 6 29.33 -28.80 -36.23
C LYS A 6 29.54 -27.32 -35.90
N LYS A 7 28.48 -26.51 -35.78
CA LYS A 7 28.38 -25.26 -34.99
C LYS A 7 27.14 -24.45 -35.37
N THR A 8 25.96 -24.97 -35.07
CA THR A 8 24.78 -24.11 -34.89
C THR A 8 23.89 -24.68 -33.77
N ILE A 9 24.54 -25.12 -32.70
CA ILE A 9 23.91 -25.27 -31.40
C ILE A 9 24.46 -24.10 -30.59
N LEU A 10 23.59 -23.37 -29.88
CA LEU A 10 23.88 -22.28 -28.94
C LEU A 10 23.60 -20.85 -29.47
N PHE A 11 22.35 -20.53 -29.79
CA PHE A 11 21.81 -19.16 -29.66
C PHE A 11 20.29 -19.15 -29.35
N ILE A 12 19.80 -20.11 -28.56
CA ILE A 12 18.44 -20.08 -27.96
C ILE A 12 18.57 -20.15 -26.43
N PHE A 13 19.48 -19.36 -25.87
CA PHE A 13 19.68 -19.21 -24.43
C PHE A 13 19.77 -17.72 -24.03
N ILE A 14 19.09 -16.83 -24.78
CA ILE A 14 19.07 -15.38 -24.51
C ILE A 14 17.64 -14.81 -24.60
N THR A 15 16.66 -15.48 -24.00
CA THR A 15 15.34 -14.87 -23.73
C THR A 15 14.72 -15.27 -22.39
N ILE A 16 15.42 -16.01 -21.52
CA ILE A 16 14.89 -16.39 -20.19
C ILE A 16 15.55 -15.60 -19.04
N LEU A 17 16.29 -14.55 -19.35
CA LEU A 17 16.72 -13.59 -18.33
C LEU A 17 15.70 -12.45 -18.28
N SER A 18 15.16 -12.25 -17.09
CA SER A 18 14.42 -11.06 -16.63
C SER A 18 12.90 -11.06 -16.71
N ALA A 19 12.26 -12.19 -16.44
CA ALA A 19 11.04 -12.16 -15.60
C ALA A 19 11.43 -12.25 -14.11
N CYS A 20 12.46 -11.47 -13.70
CA CYS A 20 12.44 -10.96 -12.35
C CYS A 20 11.36 -9.89 -12.43
N GLU A 21 10.14 -10.28 -12.13
CA GLU A 21 9.01 -9.36 -11.97
C GLU A 21 9.49 -8.36 -10.93
N GLN A 22 10.02 -7.24 -11.40
CA GLN A 22 10.45 -6.14 -10.55
C GLN A 22 9.13 -5.67 -9.96
N ARG A 23 8.76 -6.21 -8.79
CA ARG A 23 7.47 -5.95 -8.15
C ARG A 23 7.27 -4.45 -8.22
N ALA A 24 6.32 -4.01 -9.05
CA ALA A 24 6.19 -2.62 -9.45
C ALA A 24 6.41 -1.73 -8.22
N GLU A 25 7.44 -0.89 -8.27
CA GLU A 25 7.64 0.10 -7.21
C GLU A 25 6.44 1.03 -7.21
N ILE A 26 6.11 1.57 -6.05
CA ILE A 26 5.11 2.63 -5.98
C ILE A 26 5.51 3.77 -6.94
N GLU A 27 4.51 4.38 -7.55
CA GLU A 27 4.72 5.56 -8.36
C GLU A 27 5.10 6.75 -7.48
N ASN A 28 5.93 7.64 -8.02
CA ASN A 28 6.32 8.87 -7.32
C ASN A 28 6.22 10.06 -8.29
N PRO A 29 4.99 10.41 -8.67
CA PRO A 29 4.75 11.43 -9.68
C PRO A 29 5.31 12.76 -9.20
N ASN A 30 5.94 13.50 -10.12
CA ASN A 30 6.54 14.81 -9.83
C ASN A 30 7.51 14.85 -8.63
N LYS A 31 8.03 13.70 -8.19
CA LYS A 31 8.89 13.57 -7.01
C LYS A 31 8.26 14.16 -5.74
N ILE A 32 6.97 13.89 -5.51
CA ILE A 32 6.27 14.22 -4.26
C ILE A 32 7.08 13.73 -3.05
N PHE A 33 7.62 12.52 -3.15
CA PHE A 33 8.49 11.92 -2.16
C PHE A 33 9.95 11.90 -2.63
N THR A 34 10.89 11.92 -1.70
CA THR A 34 12.31 11.64 -1.98
C THR A 34 12.53 10.15 -2.21
N ASP A 35 13.66 9.77 -2.82
CA ASP A 35 13.97 8.35 -3.03
C ASP A 35 14.05 7.54 -1.71
N SER A 36 14.41 8.19 -0.60
CA SER A 36 14.40 7.55 0.72
C SER A 36 12.98 7.30 1.21
N GLU A 37 12.10 8.30 1.08
CA GLU A 37 10.69 8.17 1.46
C GLU A 37 9.96 7.15 0.58
N VAL A 38 10.28 7.08 -0.72
CA VAL A 38 9.75 6.03 -1.61
C VAL A 38 10.15 4.63 -1.14
N LYS A 39 11.37 4.45 -0.63
CA LYS A 39 11.80 3.18 -0.02
C LYS A 39 11.02 2.85 1.25
N GLU A 40 10.76 3.85 2.09
CA GLU A 40 9.95 3.69 3.31
C GLU A 40 8.50 3.31 2.99
N LEU A 41 7.90 3.92 1.97
CA LEU A 41 6.56 3.59 1.49
C LEU A 41 6.50 2.16 0.92
N ASN A 42 7.49 1.74 0.12
CA ASN A 42 7.58 0.36 -0.36
C ASN A 42 7.78 -0.64 0.80
N TRP A 43 8.57 -0.28 1.81
CA TRP A 43 8.75 -1.07 3.02
C TRP A 43 7.42 -1.23 3.76
N MET A 44 6.67 -0.15 3.97
CA MET A 44 5.37 -0.18 4.65
C MET A 44 4.40 -1.14 3.96
N VAL A 45 4.30 -1.11 2.63
CA VAL A 45 3.47 -2.05 1.87
C VAL A 45 3.96 -3.49 2.06
N SER A 46 5.27 -3.71 2.03
CA SER A 46 5.85 -5.05 2.17
C SER A 46 5.62 -5.64 3.57
N GLU A 47 5.66 -4.82 4.63
CA GLU A 47 5.31 -5.26 5.98
C GLU A 47 3.82 -5.57 6.09
N PHE A 48 2.95 -4.72 5.54
CA PHE A 48 1.51 -4.96 5.54
C PHE A 48 1.15 -6.24 4.76
N ASP A 49 1.73 -6.43 3.58
CA ASP A 49 1.62 -7.67 2.79
C ASP A 49 2.01 -8.90 3.62
N SER A 50 3.10 -8.79 4.38
CA SER A 50 3.64 -9.90 5.19
C SER A 50 2.72 -10.24 6.36
N ILE A 51 2.11 -9.23 6.99
CA ILE A 51 1.10 -9.43 8.03
C ILE A 51 -0.12 -10.17 7.44
N LEU A 52 -0.66 -9.69 6.32
CA LEU A 52 -1.81 -10.34 5.67
C LEU A 52 -1.47 -11.77 5.21
N ALA A 53 -0.29 -11.98 4.62
CA ALA A 53 0.13 -13.30 4.17
C ALA A 53 0.32 -14.29 5.33
N SER A 54 0.79 -13.81 6.49
CA SER A 54 0.94 -14.64 7.69
C SER A 54 -0.42 -15.10 8.24
N GLU A 55 -1.40 -14.20 8.23
CA GLU A 55 -2.76 -14.48 8.70
C GLU A 55 -3.53 -15.39 7.73
N TYR A 56 -3.67 -14.94 6.47
CA TYR A 56 -4.60 -15.55 5.52
C TYR A 56 -3.99 -16.67 4.69
N LYS A 57 -2.67 -16.68 4.50
CA LYS A 57 -1.92 -17.74 3.79
C LYS A 57 -2.51 -18.12 2.43
N ALA A 58 -3.06 -17.13 1.73
CA ALA A 58 -3.68 -17.34 0.42
C ALA A 58 -2.63 -17.57 -0.68
N GLY A 59 -3.09 -18.02 -1.86
CA GLY A 59 -2.21 -18.34 -2.98
C GLY A 59 -1.56 -17.12 -3.64
N SER A 60 -2.07 -15.92 -3.35
CA SER A 60 -1.58 -14.65 -3.92
C SER A 60 -1.71 -13.50 -2.92
N VAL A 61 -0.96 -12.41 -3.17
CA VAL A 61 -1.06 -11.18 -2.39
C VAL A 61 -2.47 -10.62 -2.47
N GLU A 62 -3.02 -10.46 -3.67
CA GLU A 62 -4.38 -9.94 -3.90
C GLU A 62 -5.44 -10.71 -3.12
N GLU A 63 -5.33 -12.05 -3.08
CA GLU A 63 -6.27 -12.89 -2.34
C GLU A 63 -6.18 -12.70 -0.81
N ASN A 64 -5.00 -12.40 -0.28
CA ASN A 64 -4.85 -12.04 1.14
C ASN A 64 -5.61 -10.74 1.48
N TYR A 65 -5.53 -9.72 0.62
CA TYR A 65 -6.31 -8.48 0.82
C TYR A 65 -7.82 -8.72 0.69
N LYS A 66 -8.25 -9.53 -0.28
CA LYS A 66 -9.67 -9.91 -0.43
C LYS A 66 -10.19 -10.64 0.80
N ASN A 67 -9.39 -11.51 1.41
CA ASN A 67 -9.78 -12.19 2.64
C ASN A 67 -9.85 -11.24 3.83
N TYR A 68 -8.90 -10.29 3.95
CA TYR A 68 -9.01 -9.23 4.94
C TYR A 68 -10.29 -8.41 4.79
N LEU A 69 -10.64 -8.02 3.56
CA LEU A 69 -11.86 -7.25 3.30
C LEU A 69 -13.13 -8.01 3.68
N LYS A 70 -13.18 -9.34 3.50
CA LYS A 70 -14.32 -10.16 3.95
C LYS A 70 -14.49 -10.07 5.47
N ASP A 71 -13.40 -10.10 6.23
CA ASP A 71 -13.47 -9.98 7.68
C ASP A 71 -13.93 -8.59 8.13
N THR A 72 -13.70 -7.55 7.31
CA THR A 72 -14.18 -6.19 7.57
C THR A 72 -15.67 -5.96 7.26
N GLU A 73 -16.36 -6.90 6.59
CA GLU A 73 -17.78 -6.75 6.20
C GLU A 73 -18.74 -6.61 7.39
N ASN A 74 -18.33 -7.08 8.57
CA ASN A 74 -19.09 -6.94 9.81
C ASN A 74 -18.80 -5.62 10.56
N TYR A 75 -18.32 -4.59 9.85
CA TYR A 75 -17.98 -3.27 10.39
C TYR A 75 -16.94 -3.29 11.53
N THR A 76 -16.20 -4.38 11.66
CA THR A 76 -15.13 -4.55 12.65
C THR A 76 -13.81 -4.64 11.91
N ILE A 77 -12.82 -3.85 12.33
CA ILE A 77 -11.48 -3.89 11.74
C ILE A 77 -10.70 -5.03 12.42
N PRO A 78 -10.27 -6.07 11.68
CA PRO A 78 -9.49 -7.15 12.25
C PRO A 78 -8.15 -6.61 12.76
N ILE A 79 -7.83 -6.91 14.01
CA ILE A 79 -6.53 -6.60 14.60
C ILE A 79 -5.62 -7.81 14.38
N LEU A 80 -4.76 -7.72 13.38
CA LEU A 80 -3.86 -8.80 13.02
C LEU A 80 -2.56 -8.73 13.82
N ASN A 81 -1.95 -9.89 14.05
CA ASN A 81 -0.66 -9.96 14.69
C ASN A 81 0.39 -9.18 13.87
N GLY A 82 1.09 -8.24 14.52
CA GLY A 82 2.07 -7.37 13.89
C GLY A 82 1.53 -5.98 13.49
N MET A 83 0.20 -5.77 13.46
CA MET A 83 -0.38 -4.47 13.09
C MET A 83 -0.02 -3.36 14.10
N ASP A 84 -0.06 -3.67 15.40
CA ASP A 84 0.40 -2.76 16.47
C ASP A 84 1.85 -2.32 16.26
N LYS A 85 2.72 -3.30 16.00
CA LYS A 85 4.15 -3.07 15.82
C LYS A 85 4.38 -2.19 14.59
N LEU A 86 3.74 -2.49 13.46
CA LEU A 86 3.83 -1.68 12.26
C LEU A 86 3.31 -0.26 12.52
N GLY A 87 2.17 -0.12 13.21
CA GLY A 87 1.59 1.16 13.61
C GLY A 87 2.54 2.04 14.41
N VAL A 88 3.38 1.45 15.26
CA VAL A 88 4.45 2.15 15.98
C VAL A 88 5.63 2.47 15.07
N GLN A 89 6.10 1.50 14.27
CA GLN A 89 7.29 1.69 13.44
C GLN A 89 7.10 2.76 12.36
N VAL A 90 5.90 2.89 11.79
CA VAL A 90 5.64 3.92 10.77
C VAL A 90 5.82 5.33 11.30
N MET A 91 5.65 5.54 12.62
CA MET A 91 5.84 6.85 13.23
C MET A 91 7.29 7.35 13.15
N ASP A 92 8.26 6.44 13.13
CA ASP A 92 9.68 6.79 13.10
C ASP A 92 10.22 7.00 11.67
N LEU A 93 9.37 6.83 10.64
CA LEU A 93 9.73 7.04 9.24
C LEU A 93 9.83 8.52 8.90
N SER A 94 10.73 8.87 7.98
CA SER A 94 10.84 10.23 7.45
C SER A 94 9.62 10.67 6.64
N VAL A 95 8.91 9.73 6.00
CA VAL A 95 7.67 9.97 5.26
C VAL A 95 6.45 10.17 6.17
N PHE A 96 6.54 9.83 7.47
CA PHE A 96 5.41 9.95 8.38
C PHE A 96 4.74 11.34 8.39
N PRO A 97 5.46 12.47 8.59
CA PRO A 97 4.84 13.80 8.60
C PRO A 97 4.27 14.23 7.25
N LYS A 98 4.56 13.50 6.17
CA LYS A 98 4.01 13.73 4.82
C LYS A 98 2.72 12.97 4.54
N ILE A 99 2.25 12.18 5.52
CA ILE A 99 1.01 11.41 5.44
C ILE A 99 0.14 11.75 6.65
N TRP A 100 0.72 11.73 7.84
CA TRP A 100 0.01 11.79 9.11
C TRP A 100 0.50 12.90 10.02
N TRP A 101 -0.39 13.37 10.88
CA TRP A 101 -0.08 14.20 12.03
C TRP A 101 -0.40 13.43 13.33
N ARG A 102 0.41 13.66 14.37
CA ARG A 102 0.20 13.05 15.71
C ARG A 102 -0.60 14.00 16.59
N TYR A 103 -1.65 13.50 17.24
CA TYR A 103 -2.49 14.31 18.13
C TYR A 103 -2.51 13.88 19.58
N ASP A 104 -2.03 12.67 19.89
CA ASP A 104 -1.82 12.25 21.27
C ASP A 104 -0.37 11.80 21.48
N LYS A 105 0.31 12.51 22.39
CA LYS A 105 1.68 12.19 22.85
C LYS A 105 1.69 11.55 24.25
N SER A 106 0.52 11.34 24.85
CA SER A 106 0.37 10.98 26.28
C SER A 106 0.58 9.49 26.58
N LEU A 107 0.71 8.62 25.57
CA LEU A 107 0.85 7.17 25.72
C LEU A 107 2.12 6.63 25.04
N GLY A 108 3.31 7.00 25.54
CA GLY A 108 4.58 6.38 25.15
C GLY A 108 4.83 6.27 23.63
N ASN A 109 5.49 5.20 23.19
CA ASN A 109 5.75 4.93 21.76
C ASN A 109 4.49 4.53 20.95
N SER A 110 3.27 4.62 21.51
CA SER A 110 2.01 4.36 20.82
C SER A 110 1.21 5.65 20.70
N GLY A 111 1.68 6.55 19.83
CA GLY A 111 0.99 7.83 19.57
C GLY A 111 -0.24 7.62 18.70
N LYS A 112 -1.29 8.40 18.96
CA LYS A 112 -2.46 8.46 18.07
C LYS A 112 -2.17 9.40 16.90
N TYR A 113 -2.56 8.99 15.70
CA TYR A 113 -2.34 9.77 14.49
C TYR A 113 -3.50 9.67 13.50
N ASN A 114 -3.64 10.72 12.70
CA ASN A 114 -4.61 10.78 11.61
C ASN A 114 -3.95 11.35 10.35
N ILE A 115 -4.57 11.16 9.19
CA ILE A 115 -4.08 11.74 7.94
C ILE A 115 -4.07 13.27 8.06
N ASP A 116 -3.00 13.89 7.59
CA ASP A 116 -2.90 15.35 7.53
C ASP A 116 -3.65 15.87 6.29
N ALA A 117 -4.55 16.83 6.52
CA ALA A 117 -5.42 17.42 5.51
C ALA A 117 -4.66 18.24 4.45
N GLU A 118 -3.41 18.60 4.71
CA GLU A 118 -2.53 19.30 3.77
C GLU A 118 -1.33 18.44 3.35
N SER A 119 -1.39 17.12 3.58
CA SER A 119 -0.29 16.19 3.30
C SER A 119 0.05 16.03 1.83
N GLU A 120 1.33 15.77 1.55
CA GLU A 120 1.81 15.28 0.27
C GLU A 120 1.13 13.97 -0.15
N TYR A 121 0.67 13.17 0.81
CA TYR A 121 -0.15 11.99 0.54
C TYR A 121 -1.46 12.31 -0.20
N LEU A 122 -2.14 13.41 0.11
CA LEU A 122 -3.34 13.80 -0.65
C LEU A 122 -3.00 14.21 -2.09
N VAL A 123 -1.82 14.82 -2.32
CA VAL A 123 -1.33 15.11 -3.68
C VAL A 123 -1.06 13.80 -4.42
N TYR A 124 -0.45 12.82 -3.76
CA TYR A 124 -0.24 11.48 -4.30
C TYR A 124 -1.58 10.78 -4.64
N LEU A 125 -2.56 10.80 -3.73
CA LEU A 125 -3.88 10.21 -3.97
C LEU A 125 -4.57 10.82 -5.18
N LYS A 126 -4.54 12.15 -5.33
CA LYS A 126 -5.13 12.82 -6.49
C LYS A 126 -4.49 12.37 -7.80
N HIS A 127 -3.17 12.19 -7.82
CA HIS A 127 -2.48 11.71 -9.02
C HIS A 127 -2.83 10.26 -9.36
N ILE A 128 -2.74 9.35 -8.39
CA ILE A 128 -3.13 7.94 -8.62
C ILE A 128 -4.62 7.84 -9.00
N GLY A 129 -5.45 8.71 -8.42
CA GLY A 129 -6.88 8.82 -8.69
C GLY A 129 -7.25 9.30 -10.09
N GLU A 130 -6.34 9.89 -10.86
CA GLU A 130 -6.58 10.22 -12.28
C GLU A 130 -6.98 8.99 -13.11
N SER A 131 -6.62 7.80 -12.64
CA SER A 131 -6.96 6.52 -13.28
C SER A 131 -8.24 5.86 -12.74
N THR A 132 -8.77 6.32 -11.60
CA THR A 132 -9.95 5.73 -10.95
C THR A 132 -10.79 6.77 -10.19
N ASP A 133 -12.04 6.97 -10.63
CA ASP A 133 -13.02 7.86 -9.96
C ASP A 133 -13.15 7.60 -8.46
N PHE A 134 -12.94 6.35 -8.02
CA PHE A 134 -13.01 6.00 -6.61
C PHE A 134 -11.89 6.66 -5.78
N ILE A 135 -10.64 6.59 -6.22
CA ILE A 135 -9.50 7.13 -5.45
C ILE A 135 -9.51 8.66 -5.47
N GLU A 136 -9.92 9.27 -6.59
CA GLU A 136 -10.14 10.71 -6.68
C GLU A 136 -11.22 11.16 -5.66
N ASN A 137 -12.40 10.52 -5.68
CA ASN A 137 -13.47 10.82 -4.73
C ASN A 137 -13.07 10.56 -3.27
N TYR A 138 -12.26 9.53 -3.03
CA TYR A 138 -11.70 9.24 -1.71
C TYR A 138 -10.84 10.43 -1.25
N ALA A 139 -9.88 10.90 -2.07
CA ALA A 139 -9.02 12.04 -1.75
C ALA A 139 -9.80 13.33 -1.46
N ASP A 140 -10.86 13.61 -2.21
CA ASP A 140 -11.70 14.79 -2.02
C ASP A 140 -12.51 14.74 -0.72
N LYS A 141 -12.97 13.55 -0.33
CA LYS A 141 -13.67 13.35 0.94
C LYS A 141 -12.74 13.57 2.13
N PHE A 142 -11.48 13.18 2.06
CA PHE A 142 -10.48 13.56 3.08
C PHE A 142 -10.26 15.05 3.13
N SER A 143 -10.01 15.66 1.97
CA SER A 143 -9.74 17.09 1.87
C SER A 143 -10.88 17.91 2.48
N SER A 144 -12.11 17.39 2.45
CA SER A 144 -13.30 18.05 3.01
C SER A 144 -13.57 17.72 4.48
N ALA A 145 -13.37 16.47 4.90
CA ALA A 145 -13.71 16.00 6.24
C ALA A 145 -12.55 16.10 7.25
N HIS A 146 -11.31 16.19 6.75
CA HIS A 146 -10.06 16.11 7.52
C HIS A 146 -9.96 14.84 8.42
N ASP A 147 -10.73 13.79 8.11
CA ASP A 147 -10.81 12.56 8.89
C ASP A 147 -11.41 11.39 8.08
N ILE A 148 -11.10 10.16 8.49
CA ILE A 148 -11.80 8.93 8.07
C ILE A 148 -13.07 8.75 8.88
N ASN A 149 -14.09 9.57 8.64
CA ASN A 149 -15.38 9.36 9.29
C ASN A 149 -16.00 7.99 8.87
N PRO A 150 -17.01 7.46 9.59
CA PRO A 150 -17.60 6.16 9.29
C PRO A 150 -18.11 6.00 7.85
N SER A 151 -18.58 7.08 7.22
CA SER A 151 -19.01 7.05 5.81
C SER A 151 -17.83 6.84 4.87
N VAL A 152 -16.71 7.54 5.08
CA VAL A 152 -15.48 7.39 4.28
C VAL A 152 -14.90 5.99 4.46
N ALA A 153 -14.87 5.48 5.69
CA ALA A 153 -14.41 4.11 5.98
C ALA A 153 -15.29 3.05 5.28
N SER A 154 -16.62 3.19 5.39
CA SER A 154 -17.55 2.23 4.79
C SER A 154 -17.52 2.26 3.27
N GLU A 155 -17.36 3.43 2.66
CA GLU A 155 -17.26 3.53 1.21
C GLU A 155 -15.94 2.98 0.70
N PHE A 156 -14.84 3.26 1.40
CA PHE A 156 -13.53 2.70 1.06
C PHE A 156 -13.58 1.17 1.08
N SER A 157 -14.04 0.56 2.19
CA SER A 157 -14.11 -0.90 2.30
C SER A 157 -15.02 -1.56 1.25
N TYR A 158 -16.07 -0.84 0.80
CA TYR A 158 -16.95 -1.31 -0.26
C TYR A 158 -16.28 -1.22 -1.65
N ARG A 159 -15.70 -0.06 -2.00
CA ARG A 159 -15.20 0.25 -3.34
C ARG A 159 -13.79 -0.26 -3.62
N ILE A 160 -12.94 -0.40 -2.60
CA ILE A 160 -11.57 -0.93 -2.74
C ILE A 160 -11.54 -2.40 -3.18
N LYS A 161 -12.69 -3.10 -3.14
CA LYS A 161 -12.84 -4.46 -3.67
C LYS A 161 -12.76 -4.50 -5.20
N ASP A 162 -13.05 -3.39 -5.86
CA ASP A 162 -13.13 -3.27 -7.32
C ASP A 162 -11.84 -2.74 -7.95
N VAL A 163 -10.82 -2.40 -7.16
CA VAL A 163 -9.51 -1.97 -7.66
C VAL A 163 -8.54 -3.15 -7.79
N ASP A 164 -7.54 -3.00 -8.64
CA ASP A 164 -6.52 -4.02 -8.86
C ASP A 164 -5.49 -4.04 -7.72
N LEU A 165 -5.71 -4.86 -6.69
CA LEU A 165 -4.79 -5.00 -5.56
C LEU A 165 -3.52 -5.80 -5.91
N SER A 166 -3.30 -6.19 -7.17
CA SER A 166 -1.95 -6.59 -7.62
C SER A 166 -1.02 -5.37 -7.72
N ASP A 167 -1.58 -4.20 -8.03
CA ASP A 167 -0.88 -2.93 -8.06
C ASP A 167 -0.45 -2.51 -6.64
N LYS A 168 0.82 -2.13 -6.50
CA LYS A 168 1.38 -1.70 -5.23
C LYS A 168 0.88 -0.32 -4.81
N ASN A 169 0.49 0.55 -5.74
CA ASN A 169 -0.07 1.86 -5.44
C ASN A 169 -1.39 1.74 -4.67
N TYR A 170 -2.31 0.88 -5.13
CA TYR A 170 -3.57 0.65 -4.43
C TYR A 170 -3.37 -0.05 -3.08
N ARG A 171 -2.37 -0.94 -2.98
CA ARG A 171 -2.00 -1.56 -1.70
C ARG A 171 -1.37 -0.58 -0.71
N LEU A 172 -0.63 0.42 -1.18
CA LEU A 172 -0.16 1.52 -0.32
C LEU A 172 -1.35 2.32 0.23
N ILE A 173 -2.30 2.68 -0.62
CA ILE A 173 -3.51 3.40 -0.20
C ILE A 173 -4.30 2.58 0.83
N PHE A 174 -4.43 1.27 0.59
CA PHE A 174 -5.03 0.33 1.51
C PHE A 174 -4.33 0.29 2.87
N ALA A 175 -3.00 0.11 2.87
CA ALA A 175 -2.21 0.05 4.09
C ALA A 175 -2.34 1.34 4.90
N ILE A 176 -2.22 2.50 4.25
CA ILE A 176 -2.37 3.81 4.92
C ILE A 176 -3.78 3.96 5.50
N HIS A 177 -4.83 3.58 4.78
CA HIS A 177 -6.21 3.64 5.27
C HIS A 177 -6.39 2.85 6.58
N TYR A 178 -6.03 1.57 6.58
CA TYR A 178 -6.26 0.71 7.74
C TYR A 178 -5.29 0.98 8.89
N LEU A 179 -4.04 1.37 8.62
CA LEU A 179 -3.13 1.85 9.67
C LEU A 179 -3.67 3.11 10.34
N THR A 180 -4.27 4.04 9.58
CA THR A 180 -4.93 5.23 10.15
C THR A 180 -6.10 4.84 11.05
N LEU A 181 -6.99 3.96 10.57
CA LEU A 181 -8.13 3.52 11.36
C LEU A 181 -7.74 2.75 12.63
N PHE A 182 -6.61 2.03 12.61
CA PHE A 182 -6.09 1.29 13.75
C PHE A 182 -5.47 2.21 14.82
N ASN A 183 -4.82 3.30 14.39
CA ASN A 183 -4.03 4.16 15.27
C ASN A 183 -4.69 5.50 15.59
N ARG A 184 -5.95 5.71 15.22
CA ARG A 184 -6.76 6.84 15.72
C ARG A 184 -7.32 6.59 17.12
#